data_AF-A0A924F7S4-F1
#
_entry.id   AF-A0A924F7S4-F1
#
_cell.length_a   1.000
_cell.length_b   1.000
_cell.length_c   1.000
_cell.angle_alpha   90.00
_cell.angle_beta   90.00
_cell.angle_gamma   90.00
#
_symmetry.space_group_name_H-M   'P 1'
#
loop_
_entity.id
_entity.type
_entity.pdbx_description
1 polymer ?
#
loop_
_entity_poly.entity_id
_entity_poly.type
_entity_poly.pdbx_seq_one_letter_code
_entity_poly.pdbx_strand_id
1 'polypeptide(L)'
;MYSFFRNGQDESKYHFVHQVAQYDHDEGNAISFGYAYEGDIEVLKNKYIFDDIVSGRVFYVNTQEIELGRQDQILEFDLSFNGVLFTFKKIIVNVKTDLRFGLGAISSITFLLKLMGKILKLIWCKAIKS
;
A
#
# COMPACT_ATOMS: atom_id res chain seq x y z
N MET A 1 9.71 -1.69 -10.11
CA MET A 1 10.13 -2.36 -11.35
C MET A 1 9.85 -1.38 -12.47
N TYR A 2 10.89 -0.79 -13.06
CA TYR A 2 10.70 0.16 -14.17
C TYR A 2 10.73 -0.64 -15.48
N SER A 3 9.63 -0.63 -16.23
CA SER A 3 9.66 -1.00 -17.64
C SER A 3 9.84 0.27 -18.45
N PHE A 4 11.00 0.41 -19.11
CA PHE A 4 11.20 1.44 -20.13
C PHE A 4 10.67 0.90 -21.45
N PHE A 5 9.61 1.51 -21.99
CA PHE A 5 9.23 1.32 -23.39
C PHE A 5 9.63 2.57 -24.18
N ARG A 6 10.41 2.34 -25.24
CA ARG A 6 10.84 3.39 -26.17
C ARG A 6 9.67 3.61 -27.14
N ASN A 7 9.05 4.80 -27.11
CA ASN A 7 7.99 5.15 -28.07
C ASN A 7 8.44 4.83 -29.51
N GLY A 8 7.67 4.01 -30.23
CA GLY A 8 7.81 3.80 -31.68
C GLY A 8 8.10 2.37 -32.18
N GLN A 9 8.03 1.33 -31.34
CA GLN A 9 7.99 -0.05 -31.83
C GLN A 9 6.54 -0.54 -31.94
N ASP A 10 6.23 -1.30 -32.98
CA ASP A 10 4.96 -2.03 -33.08
C ASP A 10 4.93 -3.09 -31.96
N GLU A 11 4.13 -2.86 -30.92
CA GLU A 11 4.03 -3.72 -29.74
C GLU A 11 3.08 -4.91 -29.95
N SER A 12 2.38 -4.97 -31.09
CA SER A 12 1.39 -6.03 -31.40
C SER A 12 1.97 -7.45 -31.42
N LYS A 13 3.29 -7.57 -31.60
CA LYS A 13 4.07 -8.81 -31.57
C LYS A 13 4.39 -9.32 -30.16
N TYR A 14 4.11 -8.54 -29.12
CA TYR A 14 4.32 -8.92 -27.73
C TYR A 14 2.98 -9.07 -27.02
N HIS A 15 2.70 -10.25 -26.48
CA HIS A 15 1.52 -10.50 -25.65
C HIS A 15 1.71 -9.92 -24.25
N PHE A 16 1.73 -8.59 -24.13
CA PHE A 16 1.80 -7.94 -22.83
C PHE A 16 0.46 -8.06 -22.10
N VAL A 17 0.54 -8.40 -20.82
CA VAL A 17 -0.59 -8.33 -19.91
C VAL A 17 -0.58 -6.92 -19.30
N HIS A 18 -1.71 -6.22 -19.39
CA HIS A 18 -1.86 -4.89 -18.78
C HIS A 18 -1.74 -4.96 -17.25
N GLN A 19 -1.31 -3.84 -16.67
CA GLN A 19 -1.11 -3.69 -15.22
C GLN A 19 -2.46 -3.81 -14.49
N VAL A 20 -2.48 -4.60 -13.42
CA VAL A 20 -3.70 -4.83 -12.61
C VAL A 20 -4.04 -3.65 -11.71
N ALA A 21 -3.06 -2.83 -11.36
CA ALA A 21 -3.23 -1.57 -10.65
C ALA A 21 -2.05 -0.65 -10.99
N GLN A 22 -2.31 0.65 -11.06
CA GLN A 22 -1.30 1.66 -11.35
C GLN A 22 -1.23 2.66 -10.20
N TYR A 23 -0.02 2.88 -9.70
CA TYR A 23 0.28 3.90 -8.70
C TYR A 23 1.32 4.83 -9.31
N ASP A 24 0.92 6.07 -9.58
CA ASP A 24 1.76 7.11 -10.15
C ASP A 24 1.84 8.30 -9.19
N HIS A 25 2.49 9.37 -9.64
CA HIS A 25 2.73 10.59 -8.88
C HIS A 25 1.45 11.37 -8.53
N ASP A 26 0.33 11.06 -9.18
CA ASP A 26 -0.98 11.63 -8.87
C ASP A 26 -1.62 10.92 -7.65
N GLU A 27 -1.37 9.62 -7.45
CA GLU A 27 -1.86 8.86 -6.29
C GLU A 27 -0.98 9.10 -5.04
N GLY A 28 0.34 9.18 -5.23
CA GLY A 28 1.28 9.58 -4.19
C GLY A 28 2.74 9.51 -4.62
N ASN A 29 3.69 9.44 -3.68
CA ASN A 29 5.07 9.81 -4.01
C ASN A 29 5.96 8.61 -4.33
N ALA A 30 6.08 7.67 -3.40
CA ALA A 30 6.98 6.54 -3.54
C ALA A 30 6.55 5.38 -2.65
N ILE A 31 6.35 4.22 -3.25
CA ILE A 31 6.07 2.99 -2.49
C ILE A 31 7.35 2.54 -1.78
N SER A 32 7.27 2.32 -0.47
CA SER A 32 8.41 1.80 0.30
C SER A 32 8.47 0.27 0.24
N PHE A 33 7.32 -0.37 0.41
CA PHE A 33 7.16 -1.81 0.44
C PHE A 33 5.69 -2.19 0.25
N GLY A 34 5.42 -3.43 -0.19
CA GLY A 34 4.07 -3.97 -0.24
C GLY A 34 4.03 -5.48 -0.01
N TYR A 35 2.88 -5.99 0.44
CA TYR A 35 2.69 -7.39 0.83
C TYR A 35 1.26 -7.87 0.55
N ALA A 36 1.14 -9.05 -0.06
CA ALA A 36 -0.12 -9.78 -0.11
C ALA A 36 -0.41 -10.35 1.27
N TYR A 37 -1.48 -9.89 1.91
CA TYR A 37 -1.72 -10.18 3.32
C TYR A 37 -2.10 -11.65 3.56
N GLU A 38 -1.26 -12.36 4.31
CA GLU A 38 -1.50 -13.76 4.70
C GLU A 38 -1.74 -13.95 6.21
N GLY A 39 -1.71 -12.88 7.02
CA GLY A 39 -1.90 -12.95 8.47
C GLY A 39 -3.36 -13.21 8.92
N ASP A 40 -3.60 -13.14 10.22
CA ASP A 40 -4.85 -13.65 10.83
C ASP A 40 -6.04 -12.65 10.88
N ILE A 41 -5.87 -11.42 10.40
CA ILE A 41 -6.95 -10.43 10.37
C ILE A 41 -7.84 -10.69 9.15
N GLU A 42 -8.99 -11.32 9.36
CA GLU A 42 -9.88 -11.81 8.31
C GLU A 42 -10.26 -10.73 7.27
N VAL A 43 -10.61 -9.52 7.71
CA VAL A 43 -11.00 -8.44 6.78
C VAL A 43 -9.87 -7.93 5.89
N LEU A 44 -8.62 -8.33 6.17
CA LEU A 44 -7.45 -8.01 5.34
C LEU A 44 -7.08 -9.13 4.38
N LYS A 45 -7.71 -10.31 4.47
CA LYS A 45 -7.50 -11.38 3.49
C LYS A 45 -7.82 -10.89 2.10
N ASN A 46 -7.09 -11.40 1.12
CA ASN A 46 -7.18 -11.01 -0.29
C ASN A 46 -6.92 -9.52 -0.54
N LYS A 47 -6.01 -8.91 0.23
CA LYS A 47 -5.55 -7.54 -0.01
C LYS A 47 -4.04 -7.53 -0.21
N TYR A 48 -3.61 -6.83 -1.26
CA TYR A 48 -2.22 -6.40 -1.39
C TYR A 48 -2.09 -5.03 -0.75
N ILE A 49 -1.30 -4.92 0.32
CA ILE A 49 -1.18 -3.73 1.16
C ILE A 49 0.19 -3.12 0.97
N PHE A 50 0.26 -1.79 0.84
CA PHE A 50 1.52 -1.07 0.64
C PHE A 50 1.45 0.34 1.22
N ASP A 51 2.60 0.99 1.38
CA ASP A 51 2.71 2.32 1.97
C ASP A 51 3.38 3.34 1.05
N ASP A 52 3.14 4.62 1.30
CA ASP A 52 3.91 5.74 0.75
C ASP A 52 4.86 6.30 1.80
N ILE A 53 6.17 6.16 1.58
CA ILE A 53 7.22 6.59 2.51
C ILE A 53 7.21 8.11 2.78
N VAL A 54 6.74 8.91 1.82
CA VAL A 54 6.73 10.37 1.92
C VAL A 54 5.53 10.84 2.70
N SER A 55 4.32 10.41 2.29
CA SER A 55 3.08 10.86 2.92
C SER A 55 2.73 10.10 4.20
N GLY A 56 3.25 8.88 4.34
CA GLY A 56 2.88 7.94 5.39
C GLY A 56 1.48 7.36 5.20
N ARG A 57 0.88 7.47 4.01
CA ARG A 57 -0.43 6.87 3.72
C ARG A 57 -0.26 5.37 3.51
N VAL A 58 -1.31 4.61 3.79
CA VAL A 58 -1.32 3.16 3.65
C VAL A 58 -2.49 2.77 2.76
N PHE A 59 -2.21 1.98 1.75
CA PHE A 59 -3.13 1.63 0.67
C PHE A 59 -3.32 0.13 0.55
N TYR A 60 -4.36 -0.26 -0.17
CA TYR A 60 -4.56 -1.63 -0.59
C TYR A 60 -5.23 -1.74 -1.96
N VAL A 61 -5.03 -2.90 -2.59
CA VAL A 61 -5.79 -3.39 -3.74
C VAL A 61 -6.44 -4.71 -3.33
N ASN A 62 -7.71 -4.91 -3.72
CA ASN A 62 -8.37 -6.20 -3.52
C ASN A 62 -7.86 -7.19 -4.56
N THR A 63 -7.34 -8.33 -4.12
CA THR A 63 -6.72 -9.33 -5.01
C THR A 63 -7.67 -10.43 -5.46
N GLN A 64 -8.83 -10.54 -4.82
CA GLN A 64 -9.83 -11.58 -5.14
C GLN A 64 -10.54 -11.33 -6.47
N GLU A 65 -10.66 -10.07 -6.88
CA GLU A 65 -11.46 -9.63 -8.02
C GLU A 65 -10.59 -9.21 -9.22
N ILE A 66 -9.28 -9.48 -9.17
CA ILE A 66 -8.34 -9.10 -10.23
C ILE A 66 -8.69 -9.84 -11.52
N GLU A 67 -8.92 -9.06 -12.58
CA GLU A 67 -9.20 -9.54 -13.93
C GLU A 67 -8.13 -9.07 -14.91
N LEU A 68 -7.63 -9.99 -15.76
CA LEU A 68 -6.63 -9.64 -16.77
C LEU A 68 -7.20 -8.63 -17.76
N GLY A 69 -6.46 -7.54 -17.99
CA GLY A 69 -6.89 -6.47 -18.90
C GLY A 69 -7.81 -5.42 -18.25
N ARG A 70 -8.16 -5.57 -16.97
CA ARG A 70 -8.86 -4.54 -16.18
C ARG A 70 -7.91 -3.95 -15.15
N GLN A 71 -7.93 -2.62 -15.03
CA GLN A 71 -7.23 -1.91 -13.97
C GLN A 71 -8.15 -1.78 -12.75
N ASP A 72 -7.73 -2.33 -11.63
CA ASP A 72 -8.43 -2.20 -10.35
C ASP A 72 -8.03 -0.93 -9.60
N GLN A 73 -8.88 -0.54 -8.66
CA GLN A 73 -8.71 0.67 -7.86
C GLN A 73 -7.76 0.45 -6.68
N ILE A 74 -6.93 1.47 -6.44
CA ILE A 74 -6.15 1.61 -5.21
C ILE A 74 -7.01 2.33 -4.18
N LEU A 75 -7.19 1.69 -3.02
CA LEU A 75 -7.99 2.19 -1.92
C LEU A 75 -7.08 2.55 -0.74
N GLU A 76 -7.48 3.53 0.07
CA GLU A 76 -6.71 3.97 1.24
C GLU A 76 -7.34 3.45 2.53
N PHE A 77 -6.51 3.12 3.52
CA PHE A 77 -6.98 2.82 4.87
C PHE A 77 -7.13 4.08 5.71
N ASP A 78 -8.24 4.15 6.45
CA ASP A 78 -8.32 5.02 7.61
C ASP A 78 -7.56 4.43 8.79
N LEU A 79 -6.55 5.16 9.28
CA LEU A 79 -5.74 4.75 10.42
C LEU A 79 -6.29 5.36 11.72
N SER A 80 -6.39 4.54 12.77
CA SER A 80 -6.78 5.00 14.10
C SER A 80 -5.77 4.58 15.18
N PHE A 81 -5.53 5.46 16.13
CA PHE A 81 -4.74 5.19 17.33
C PHE A 81 -5.59 5.54 18.55
N ASN A 82 -5.82 4.56 19.43
CA ASN A 82 -6.73 4.69 20.57
C ASN A 82 -8.14 5.21 20.16
N GLY A 83 -8.65 4.77 19.01
CA GLY A 83 -9.97 5.15 18.50
C GLY A 83 -10.03 6.53 17.83
N VAL A 84 -8.94 7.28 17.81
CA VAL A 84 -8.85 8.59 17.15
C VAL A 84 -8.20 8.44 15.79
N LEU A 85 -8.86 8.92 14.74
CA LEU A 85 -8.29 8.96 13.39
C LEU A 85 -7.02 9.81 13.36
N PHE A 86 -5.97 9.28 12.75
CA PHE A 86 -4.69 9.98 12.64
C PHE A 86 -4.02 9.71 11.30
N THR A 87 -3.03 10.54 10.97
CA THR A 87 -2.11 10.30 9.87
C THR A 87 -0.70 10.38 10.41
N PHE A 88 0.24 9.63 9.83
CA PHE A 88 1.65 9.70 10.26
C PHE A 88 2.24 11.09 10.08
N LYS A 89 1.80 11.84 9.06
CA LYS A 89 2.21 13.22 8.80
C LYS A 89 1.78 14.22 9.87
N LYS A 90 0.71 13.94 10.63
CA LYS A 90 0.31 14.76 11.80
C LYS A 90 1.26 14.59 12.99
N ILE A 91 1.91 13.42 13.11
CA ILE A 91 2.77 13.08 14.25
C ILE A 91 4.24 13.35 13.91
N ILE A 92 4.63 13.16 12.66
CA ILE A 92 5.99 13.35 12.16
C ILE A 92 6.06 14.70 11.45
N VAL A 93 6.60 15.71 12.13
CA VAL A 93 6.80 17.05 11.56
C VAL A 93 8.08 17.05 10.72
N ASN A 94 7.98 16.52 9.50
CA ASN A 94 9.06 16.52 8.52
C ASN A 94 8.50 16.52 7.09
N VAL A 95 9.33 16.83 6.10
CA VAL A 95 8.98 16.81 4.67
C VAL A 95 8.53 15.41 4.24
N LYS A 96 9.23 14.37 4.74
CA LYS A 96 8.90 12.96 4.52
C LYS A 96 8.65 12.29 5.86
N THR A 97 7.63 11.43 5.93
CA THR A 97 7.38 10.65 7.14
C THR A 97 8.48 9.62 7.43
N ASP A 98 9.20 9.18 6.39
CA ASP A 98 10.15 8.08 6.47
C ASP A 98 9.50 6.82 7.09
N LEU A 99 8.19 6.63 6.85
CA LEU A 99 7.44 5.45 7.24
C LEU A 99 8.01 4.24 6.50
N ARG A 100 8.16 3.11 7.18
CA ARG A 100 8.49 1.84 6.54
C ARG A 100 7.51 0.78 6.96
N PHE A 101 6.84 0.19 5.99
CA PHE A 101 6.07 -1.01 6.22
C PHE A 101 7.01 -2.20 6.51
N GLY A 102 6.58 -3.09 7.39
CA GLY A 102 7.30 -4.32 7.70
C GLY A 102 6.38 -5.44 8.15
N LEU A 103 6.89 -6.67 8.12
CA LEU A 103 6.20 -7.86 8.58
C LEU A 103 6.87 -8.36 9.87
N GLY A 104 6.05 -8.59 10.89
CA GLY A 104 6.44 -9.28 12.11
C GLY A 104 6.14 -10.78 12.04
N ALA A 105 6.23 -11.45 13.20
CA ALA A 105 5.86 -12.86 13.31
C ALA A 105 4.39 -13.09 12.89
N ILE A 106 4.13 -14.26 12.30
CA ILE A 106 2.79 -14.70 11.82
C ILE A 106 2.17 -13.66 10.87
N SER A 107 2.99 -13.11 9.97
CA SER A 107 2.58 -12.11 8.97
C SER A 107 1.85 -10.90 9.55
N SER A 108 2.18 -10.52 10.79
CA SER A 108 1.59 -9.35 11.42
C SER A 108 2.14 -8.07 10.81
N ILE A 109 1.26 -7.13 10.48
CA ILE A 109 1.66 -5.85 9.87
C ILE A 109 2.29 -4.96 10.94
N THR A 110 3.43 -4.38 10.58
CA THR A 110 4.16 -3.42 11.42
C THR A 110 4.56 -2.19 10.61
N PHE A 111 4.74 -1.07 11.30
CA PHE A 111 5.20 0.18 10.74
C PHE A 111 6.38 0.71 11.56
N LEU A 112 7.53 0.91 10.94
CA LEU A 112 8.67 1.58 11.54
C LEU A 112 8.60 3.08 11.23
N LEU A 113 8.49 3.88 12.30
CA LEU A 113 8.58 5.33 12.25
C LEU A 113 10.05 5.68 12.45
N LYS A 114 10.83 5.68 11.36
CA LYS A 114 12.28 5.82 11.40
C LYS A 114 12.73 7.06 12.18
N LEU A 115 12.08 8.20 11.97
CA LEU A 115 12.43 9.47 12.62
C LEU A 115 12.15 9.50 14.13
N MET A 116 11.32 8.56 14.62
CA MET A 116 10.99 8.44 16.04
C MET A 116 11.63 7.22 16.71
N GLY A 117 12.26 6.32 15.94
CA GLY A 117 12.78 5.05 16.45
C GLY A 117 11.70 4.13 17.03
N LYS A 118 10.47 4.20 16.53
CA LYS A 118 9.31 3.44 17.06
C LYS A 118 8.79 2.45 16.04
N ILE A 119 8.36 1.28 16.52
CA ILE A 119 7.61 0.30 15.73
C ILE A 119 6.18 0.25 16.24
N LEU A 120 5.22 0.40 15.34
CA LEU A 120 3.80 0.19 15.61
C LEU A 120 3.37 -1.13 15.00
N LYS A 121 2.49 -1.86 15.68
CA LYS A 121 1.88 -3.08 15.18
C LYS A 121 0.41 -2.82 14.88
N LEU A 122 -0.06 -3.28 13.73
CA LEU A 122 -1.50 -3.33 13.45
C LEU A 122 -2.14 -4.42 14.30
N ILE A 123 -3.13 -4.04 15.09
CA ILE A 123 -3.78 -4.91 16.08
C ILE A 123 -5.10 -5.49 15.58
N TRP A 124 -5.90 -4.70 14.85
CA TRP A 124 -7.17 -5.13 14.29
C TRP A 124 -7.55 -4.22 13.11
N CYS A 125 -8.49 -4.67 12.30
CA CYS A 125 -9.09 -3.89 11.22
C CYS A 125 -10.58 -4.23 11.14
N LYS A 126 -11.40 -3.29 10.64
CA LYS A 126 -12.81 -3.52 10.36
C LYS A 126 -13.18 -2.87 9.04
N ALA A 127 -14.09 -3.50 8.29
CA ALA A 127 -14.73 -2.84 7.17
C ALA A 127 -15.68 -1.76 7.68
N ILE A 128 -15.67 -0.59 7.04
CA ILE A 128 -16.65 0.46 7.28
C ILE A 128 -17.76 0.22 6.26
N LYS A 129 -18.99 -0.04 6.73
CA LYS A 129 -20.15 -0.08 5.84
C LYS A 129 -20.49 1.37 5.47
N SER A 130 -20.49 1.67 4.17
CA SER A 130 -21.04 2.92 3.61
C SER A 130 -22.56 2.94 3.74
#